data_AF-A0A9W7YLX2-F1
#
_entry.id   AF-A0A9W7YLX2-F1
#
_cell.length_a   1.000
_cell.length_b   1.000
_cell.length_c   1.000
_cell.angle_alpha   90.00
_cell.angle_beta   90.00
_cell.angle_gamma   90.00
#
_symmetry.space_group_name_H-M   'P 1'
#
loop_
_entity.id
_entity.type
_entity.pdbx_description
1 polymer ?
#
loop_
_entity_poly.entity_id
_entity_poly.type
_entity_poly.pdbx_seq_one_letter_code
_entity_poly.pdbx_strand_id
1 'polypeptide(L)' 'MARYSATPANEAKSARCRGGDLRVHFKNTVEAANAIKGRKLLNAVTYLKDVQQHK' A
#
# COMPACT_ATOMS: atom_id res chain seq x y z
N MET A 1 -12.73 0.34 -15.50
CA MET A 1 -12.12 -0.67 -14.59
C MET A 1 -10.61 -0.49 -14.60
N ALA A 2 -9.96 -0.30 -13.45
CA ALA A 2 -8.51 -0.07 -13.40
C ALA A 2 -7.75 -1.35 -13.76
N ARG A 3 -6.72 -1.24 -14.63
CA ARG A 3 -5.79 -2.34 -14.91
C ARG A 3 -4.73 -2.37 -13.79
N TYR A 4 -4.61 -3.51 -13.13
CA TYR A 4 -3.58 -3.76 -12.11
C TYR A 4 -2.40 -4.49 -12.74
N SER A 5 -1.19 -4.24 -12.24
CA SER A 5 0.03 -4.91 -12.72
C SER A 5 0.10 -6.38 -12.31
N ALA A 6 -0.53 -6.76 -11.20
CA ALA A 6 -0.57 -8.12 -10.69
C ALA A 6 -2.03 -8.56 -10.44
N THR A 7 -2.34 -9.79 -10.86
CA THR A 7 -3.62 -10.44 -10.58
C THR A 7 -3.49 -11.38 -9.37
N PRO A 8 -4.36 -11.25 -8.36
CA PRO A 8 -4.38 -12.17 -7.23
C PRO A 8 -4.87 -13.56 -7.67
N ALA A 9 -4.38 -14.60 -7.01
CA ALA A 9 -4.75 -15.99 -7.30
C ALA A 9 -6.24 -16.30 -7.03
N ASN A 10 -6.87 -15.59 -6.07
CA ASN A 10 -8.29 -15.73 -5.78
C ASN A 10 -8.96 -14.35 -5.74
N GLU A 11 -9.75 -14.03 -6.75
CA GLU A 11 -10.42 -12.73 -6.87
C GLU A 11 -11.52 -12.54 -5.82
N ALA A 12 -12.27 -13.59 -5.45
CA ALA A 12 -13.39 -13.50 -4.52
C ALA A 12 -12.97 -13.18 -3.08
N LYS A 13 -11.73 -13.52 -2.70
CA LYS A 13 -11.17 -13.27 -1.36
C LYS A 13 -10.17 -12.11 -1.33
N SER A 14 -10.04 -11.36 -2.42
CA SER A 14 -9.06 -10.28 -2.56
C SER A 14 -9.74 -8.93 -2.72
N ALA A 15 -9.27 -7.94 -1.97
CA ALA A 15 -9.64 -6.54 -2.18
C ALA A 15 -8.55 -5.84 -3.01
N ARG A 16 -8.96 -5.00 -3.98
CA ARG A 16 -8.05 -4.17 -4.79
C ARG A 16 -8.40 -2.69 -4.61
N CYS A 17 -7.40 -1.83 -4.50
CA CYS A 17 -7.58 -0.38 -4.42
C CYS A 17 -6.53 0.35 -5.26
N ARG A 18 -6.87 1.55 -5.76
CA ARG A 18 -5.98 2.44 -6.51
C ARG A 18 -6.32 3.89 -6.22
N GLY A 19 -5.30 4.72 -5.97
CA GLY A 19 -5.38 6.17 -6.04
C GLY A 19 -4.66 6.69 -7.27
N GLY A 20 -5.22 7.70 -7.94
CA GLY A 20 -4.59 8.41 -9.06
C GLY A 20 -4.48 9.90 -8.76
N ASP A 21 -3.57 10.60 -9.44
CA ASP A 21 -3.41 12.05 -9.37
C ASP A 21 -3.23 12.60 -7.95
N LEU A 22 -2.47 11.87 -7.13
CA LEU A 22 -2.11 12.28 -5.78
C LEU A 22 -0.91 13.23 -5.81
N ARG A 23 -1.04 14.37 -5.13
CA ARG A 23 0.07 15.32 -4.95
C ARG A 23 1.04 14.82 -3.88
N VAL A 24 1.89 13.87 -4.26
CA VAL A 24 2.89 13.22 -3.38
C VAL A 24 4.22 13.03 -4.11
N HIS A 25 5.30 12.84 -3.35
CA HIS A 25 6.61 12.59 -3.93
C HIS A 25 6.75 11.13 -4.39
N PHE A 26 6.93 10.91 -5.70
CA PHE A 26 6.97 9.59 -6.32
C PHE A 26 7.94 8.62 -5.62
N LYS A 27 9.22 8.96 -5.48
CA LYS A 27 10.24 8.04 -4.94
C LYS A 27 9.92 7.60 -3.49
N ASN A 28 9.60 8.55 -2.61
CA ASN A 28 9.22 8.27 -1.23
C ASN A 28 8.00 7.33 -1.14
N THR A 29 7.00 7.50 -2.01
CA THR A 29 5.84 6.60 -2.01
C THR A 29 6.16 5.18 -2.45
N VAL A 30 7.11 5.00 -3.36
CA VAL A 30 7.59 3.67 -3.78
C VAL A 30 8.32 2.98 -2.63
N GLU A 31 9.20 3.67 -1.93
CA GLU A 31 9.92 3.10 -0.78
C GLU A 31 8.99 2.79 0.41
N ALA A 32 8.03 3.68 0.70
CA ALA A 32 7.02 3.43 1.73
C ALA A 32 6.14 2.20 1.39
N ALA A 33 5.79 2.01 0.12
CA ALA A 33 5.06 0.82 -0.33
C ALA A 33 5.88 -0.46 -0.19
N ASN A 34 7.20 -0.41 -0.46
CA ASN A 34 8.10 -1.54 -0.25
C ASN A 34 8.20 -1.94 1.22
N ALA A 35 8.22 -0.98 2.14
CA ALA A 35 8.32 -1.24 3.59
C ALA A 35 7.09 -1.94 4.20
N ILE A 36 5.89 -1.74 3.62
CA ILE A 36 4.64 -2.37 4.09
C ILE A 36 4.28 -3.66 3.33
N LYS A 37 5.00 -3.99 2.25
CA LYS A 37 4.74 -5.18 1.44
C LYS A 37 4.91 -6.46 2.27
N GLY A 38 3.91 -7.33 2.26
CA GLY A 38 3.92 -8.61 2.98
C GLY A 38 3.51 -8.54 4.45
N ARG A 39 3.21 -7.35 4.99
CA ARG A 39 2.67 -7.19 6.35
C ARG A 39 1.17 -7.53 6.40
N LYS A 40 0.70 -7.98 7.57
CA LYS A 40 -0.75 -8.05 7.88
C LYS A 40 -1.33 -6.64 7.97
N LEU A 41 -2.60 -6.47 7.60
CA LEU A 41 -3.27 -5.17 7.52
C LEU A 41 -3.12 -4.33 8.80
N LEU A 42 -3.44 -4.90 9.97
CA LEU A 42 -3.37 -4.17 11.24
C LEU A 42 -1.95 -3.73 11.60
N ASN A 43 -0.95 -4.58 11.35
CA ASN A 43 0.45 -4.24 11.60
C ASN A 43 0.93 -3.13 10.65
N ALA A 44 0.56 -3.19 9.36
CA ALA A 44 0.90 -2.14 8.41
C ALA A 44 0.31 -0.77 8.81
N VAL A 45 -0.93 -0.76 9.32
CA VAL A 45 -1.57 0.48 9.81
C VAL A 45 -0.83 1.04 11.02
N THR A 46 -0.45 0.20 11.99
CA THR A 46 0.34 0.63 13.15
C THR A 46 1.69 1.19 12.72
N TYR A 47 2.42 0.48 11.85
CA TYR A 47 3.71 0.92 11.34
C TYR A 47 3.64 2.31 10.69
N LEU A 48 2.63 2.57 9.85
CA LEU A 48 2.47 3.88 9.22
C LEU A 48 2.17 4.99 10.22
N LYS A 49 1.49 4.69 11.33
CA LYS A 49 1.27 5.65 12.42
C LYS A 49 2.56 5.93 13.20
N ASP A 50 3.39 4.93 13.43
CA ASP A 50 4.68 5.10 14.11
C ASP A 50 5.63 5.97 13.27
N VAL A 51 5.67 5.75 11.95
CA VAL A 51 6.43 6.60 11.00
C VAL A 51 5.97 8.05 11.05
N GLN A 52 4.66 8.31 11.13
CA GLN A 52 4.13 9.67 11.29
C GLN A 52 4.55 10.32 12.62
N GLN A 53 4.72 9.53 13.67
CA GLN A 53 5.16 9.99 14.98
C GLN A 53 6.70 10.05 15.12
N HIS A 54 7.44 9.69 14.07
CA HIS A 54 8.90 9.56 14.09
C HIS A 54 9.40 8.68 15.26
N LYS A 55 8.70 7.56 15.49
CA LYS A 55 9.08 6.51 16.44
C LYS A 55 9.67 5.32 15.70
#